data_AF-A0A0B7JRM1-F1
#
_entry.id   AF-A0A0B7JRM1-F1
#
_cell.length_a   1.000
_cell.length_b   1.000
_cell.length_c   1.000
_cell.angle_alpha   90.00
_cell.angle_beta   90.00
_cell.angle_gamma   90.00
#
_symmetry.space_group_name_H-M   'P 1'
#
loop_
_entity.id
_entity.type
_entity.pdbx_description
1 polymer ?
#
loop_
_entity_poly.entity_id
_entity_poly.type
_entity_poly.pdbx_seq_one_letter_code
_entity_poly.pdbx_strand_id
1 'polypeptide(L)'
;MASAQDIKIKPGAPREVSHSFQNLSTSPVTPQLAAQSFASSWGAKLPQRIAPGERPLKPFNTQDVKILLLENVNKAGQDILREQGYQVEALKTSLPEDQLIEKIRDVQVIGIRSKTKLTEKVLREAKSLLVIGCFCIGTNQVDLDYAARQGIAVFNSPFANSRSVAELVIGEIICLARQLGDRSNEMHRGTWNKVSSKCWEIRGKTLGIVGYGHIGSQLSVLAESMGMNVIYYDVVTLMALGTSRQVPTLEALLEESDFVTLHVPDLPETRNLISTPQFERMKSGSYLINASRGSVVDIPALVKAMNSGHVAGAALDVYPQEPAANGDYFNNDLNVWGEDLRSLKNLILTPHIGGSTEEAQRAIGIEVSEALVRYINQGITLGSVNLPEVQLRSIKLEEDNKARVIFIHNNVPGVLRKVNEILGDHNVDKQISDSKGDIAYLMADVSNVKFNEIKDLWERLELLSSRVLTRVLY
;
A
#
# COMPACT_ATOMS: atom_id res chain seq x y z
N MET A 1 -12.51 -11.18 -44.90
CA MET A 1 -12.63 -12.03 -43.71
C MET A 1 -11.77 -13.26 -43.93
N ALA A 2 -10.61 -13.36 -43.29
CA ALA A 2 -9.85 -14.60 -43.27
C ALA A 2 -10.40 -15.45 -42.11
N SER A 3 -10.92 -16.63 -42.40
CA SER A 3 -11.41 -17.57 -41.38
C SER A 3 -10.23 -18.02 -40.49
N ALA A 4 -10.48 -18.17 -39.19
CA ALA A 4 -9.53 -18.81 -38.29
C ALA A 4 -9.12 -20.19 -38.85
N GLN A 5 -7.82 -20.46 -38.91
CA GLN A 5 -7.32 -21.78 -39.31
C GLN A 5 -7.37 -22.71 -38.10
N ASP A 6 -8.17 -23.76 -38.18
CA ASP A 6 -8.13 -24.84 -37.19
C ASP A 6 -6.75 -25.50 -37.17
N ILE A 7 -6.19 -25.68 -35.98
CA ILE A 7 -5.00 -26.49 -35.78
C ILE A 7 -5.39 -27.95 -36.05
N LYS A 8 -5.05 -28.45 -37.25
CA LYS A 8 -5.17 -29.87 -37.56
C LYS A 8 -4.19 -30.66 -36.70
N ILE A 9 -4.69 -31.29 -35.64
CA ILE A 9 -3.94 -32.26 -34.84
C ILE A 9 -3.74 -33.51 -35.72
N LYS A 10 -2.52 -33.70 -36.25
CA LYS A 10 -2.13 -34.98 -36.86
C LYS A 10 -1.92 -36.03 -35.74
N PRO A 11 -2.60 -37.18 -35.78
CA PRO A 11 -2.28 -38.27 -34.86
C PRO A 11 -0.96 -38.91 -35.29
N GLY A 12 0.05 -38.92 -34.41
CA GLY A 12 1.22 -39.80 -34.55
C GLY A 12 2.56 -39.17 -34.98
N ALA A 13 2.98 -38.05 -34.39
CA ALA A 13 4.40 -37.65 -34.42
C ALA A 13 4.97 -37.60 -32.99
N PRO A 14 6.14 -38.18 -32.70
CA PRO A 14 6.77 -38.08 -31.39
C PRO A 14 7.13 -36.61 -31.13
N ARG A 15 6.74 -36.09 -29.96
CA ARG A 15 7.14 -34.75 -29.50
C ARG A 15 8.61 -34.81 -29.07
N GLU A 16 9.51 -34.33 -29.93
CA GLU A 16 10.85 -33.96 -29.48
C GLU A 16 10.79 -32.58 -28.82
N VAL A 17 11.14 -32.54 -27.53
CA VAL A 17 11.32 -31.30 -26.77
C VAL A 17 12.77 -30.86 -27.00
N SER A 18 12.97 -29.76 -27.71
CA SER A 18 14.30 -29.22 -27.96
C SER A 18 14.87 -28.58 -26.68
N HIS A 19 15.86 -29.21 -26.06
CA HIS A 19 16.70 -28.57 -25.07
C HIS A 19 17.79 -27.76 -25.79
N SER A 20 17.57 -26.46 -25.97
CA SER A 20 18.60 -25.53 -26.47
C SER A 20 18.90 -24.46 -25.42
N PHE A 21 19.65 -24.85 -24.40
CA PHE A 21 20.46 -23.93 -23.60
C PHE A 21 21.90 -24.02 -24.09
N GLN A 22 22.27 -23.19 -25.07
CA GLN A 22 23.64 -22.72 -25.29
C GLN A 22 23.67 -21.77 -26.51
N ASN A 23 24.35 -20.63 -26.32
CA ASN A 23 24.68 -19.55 -27.28
C ASN A 23 23.86 -18.26 -27.15
N LEU A 24 24.07 -17.53 -26.04
CA LEU A 24 23.89 -16.08 -26.00
C LEU A 24 25.17 -15.42 -26.53
N SER A 25 25.11 -14.97 -27.79
CA SER A 25 26.13 -14.12 -28.40
C SER A 25 25.88 -12.66 -28.04
N THR A 26 26.98 -11.95 -27.78
CA THR A 26 27.09 -10.54 -27.41
C THR A 26 26.64 -9.58 -28.52
N SER A 27 25.85 -8.58 -28.16
CA SER A 27 25.43 -7.47 -29.04
C SER A 27 26.60 -6.60 -29.53
N PRO A 28 26.52 -6.02 -30.74
CA PRO A 28 27.58 -5.19 -31.32
C PRO A 28 27.56 -3.74 -30.80
N VAL A 29 28.74 -3.14 -30.73
CA VAL A 29 29.04 -1.75 -30.35
C VAL A 29 29.01 -0.84 -31.58
N THR A 30 28.40 0.36 -31.51
CA THR A 30 28.87 1.72 -31.98
C THR A 30 27.69 2.73 -32.12
N PRO A 31 27.91 4.06 -32.29
CA PRO A 31 28.60 5.02 -31.42
C PRO A 31 27.75 6.31 -31.15
N GLN A 32 28.19 7.11 -30.16
CA GLN A 32 27.99 8.56 -29.98
C GLN A 32 26.67 9.22 -30.45
N LEU A 33 25.81 9.60 -29.49
CA LEU A 33 24.95 10.77 -29.60
C LEU A 33 25.19 11.70 -28.41
N ALA A 34 25.28 12.98 -28.75
CA ALA A 34 25.78 14.07 -27.92
C ALA A 34 24.86 14.41 -26.74
N ALA A 35 25.49 15.03 -25.74
CA ALA A 35 24.89 15.54 -24.51
C ALA A 35 23.57 16.29 -24.75
N GLN A 36 22.51 15.81 -24.10
CA GLN A 36 21.36 16.63 -23.75
C GLN A 36 21.21 16.60 -22.22
N SER A 37 21.20 17.80 -21.67
CA SER A 37 21.13 18.16 -20.27
C SER A 37 20.04 17.44 -19.47
N PHE A 38 20.46 16.81 -18.37
CA PHE A 38 19.58 16.34 -17.29
C PHE A 38 19.05 17.54 -16.49
N ALA A 39 17.95 18.14 -16.95
CA ALA A 39 17.25 19.18 -16.22
C ALA A 39 15.73 19.05 -16.41
N SER A 40 15.14 17.91 -16.02
CA SER A 40 13.68 17.78 -15.87
C SER A 40 13.21 16.53 -15.10
N SER A 41 13.96 16.02 -14.12
CA SER A 41 13.55 14.82 -13.35
C SER A 41 12.95 15.12 -11.97
N TRP A 42 12.66 16.39 -11.64
CA TRP A 42 12.03 16.77 -10.37
C TRP A 42 10.65 17.36 -10.67
N GLY A 43 9.66 16.48 -10.66
CA GLY A 43 8.30 16.77 -11.06
C GLY A 43 7.72 15.58 -11.81
N ALA A 44 7.65 14.42 -11.13
CA ALA A 44 6.82 13.34 -11.61
C ALA A 44 5.41 13.92 -11.77
N LYS A 45 4.99 14.13 -13.02
CA LYS A 45 3.58 14.32 -13.33
C LYS A 45 2.87 13.11 -12.74
N LEU A 46 1.99 13.39 -11.78
CA LEU A 46 0.93 12.50 -11.30
C LEU A 46 0.40 11.66 -12.48
N PRO A 47 0.00 10.39 -12.27
CA PRO A 47 -0.67 9.64 -13.32
C PRO A 47 -1.82 10.52 -13.82
N GLN A 48 -1.74 10.86 -15.11
CA GLN A 48 -2.66 11.81 -15.70
C GLN A 48 -4.08 11.30 -15.46
N ARG A 49 -4.97 12.23 -15.04
CA ARG A 49 -6.38 12.25 -15.47
C ARG A 49 -6.50 11.48 -16.79
N ILE A 50 -7.39 10.48 -16.84
CA ILE A 50 -7.84 9.75 -18.04
C ILE A 50 -7.24 10.38 -19.30
N ALA A 51 -6.25 9.72 -19.90
CA ALA A 51 -5.47 10.33 -20.99
C ALA A 51 -6.44 10.84 -22.06
N PRO A 52 -6.23 12.05 -22.63
CA PRO A 52 -7.16 12.60 -23.62
C PRO A 52 -7.36 11.60 -24.76
N GLY A 53 -8.57 11.04 -24.88
CA GLY A 53 -8.92 10.00 -25.84
C GLY A 53 -9.45 8.66 -25.26
N GLU A 54 -9.38 8.44 -23.94
CA GLU A 54 -9.93 7.23 -23.30
C GLU A 54 -11.44 7.34 -23.03
N ARG A 55 -12.19 6.25 -23.25
CA ARG A 55 -13.65 6.19 -23.00
C ARG A 55 -13.94 5.75 -21.57
N PRO A 56 -14.68 6.53 -20.75
CA PRO A 56 -15.19 6.03 -19.48
C PRO A 56 -16.25 4.97 -19.76
N LEU A 57 -15.95 3.70 -19.51
CA LEU A 57 -16.90 2.62 -19.76
C LEU A 57 -17.96 2.60 -18.66
N LYS A 58 -19.21 2.39 -19.04
CA LYS A 58 -20.32 2.28 -18.09
C LYS A 58 -20.71 0.82 -17.91
N PRO A 59 -20.96 0.36 -16.68
CA PRO A 59 -21.57 -0.94 -16.47
C PRO A 59 -22.92 -1.04 -17.20
N PHE A 60 -23.14 -2.13 -17.93
CA PHE A 60 -24.38 -2.36 -18.68
C PHE A 60 -25.64 -2.42 -17.80
N ASN A 61 -25.51 -2.93 -16.56
CA ASN A 61 -26.65 -3.24 -15.68
C ASN A 61 -26.64 -2.46 -14.35
N THR A 62 -25.99 -1.30 -14.28
CA THR A 62 -25.92 -0.55 -13.02
C THR A 62 -26.64 0.80 -13.16
N GLN A 63 -27.53 1.07 -12.20
CA GLN A 63 -28.06 2.41 -11.94
C GLN A 63 -26.92 3.34 -11.47
N ASP A 64 -27.21 4.63 -11.27
CA ASP A 64 -26.23 5.61 -10.79
C ASP A 64 -25.38 5.06 -9.64
N VAL A 65 -24.05 5.15 -9.77
CA VAL A 65 -23.11 4.63 -8.78
C VAL A 65 -23.19 5.48 -7.52
N LYS A 66 -23.64 4.86 -6.42
CA LYS A 66 -23.70 5.43 -5.08
C LYS A 66 -22.44 5.08 -4.30
N ILE A 67 -21.83 6.12 -3.73
CA ILE A 67 -20.61 6.04 -2.97
C ILE A 67 -20.85 6.59 -1.57
N LEU A 68 -20.57 5.77 -0.56
CA LEU A 68 -20.58 6.18 0.84
C LEU A 68 -19.14 6.36 1.33
N LEU A 69 -18.77 7.57 1.73
CA LEU A 69 -17.47 7.88 2.32
C LEU A 69 -17.66 8.19 3.81
N LEU A 70 -16.92 7.50 4.68
CA LEU A 70 -16.99 7.66 6.13
C LEU A 70 -15.72 8.29 6.68
N GLU A 71 -15.78 8.79 7.92
CA GLU A 71 -14.60 9.25 8.69
C GLU A 71 -13.85 10.44 8.06
N ASN A 72 -14.59 11.32 7.38
CA ASN A 72 -14.07 12.56 6.80
C ASN A 72 -12.91 12.34 5.80
N VAL A 73 -13.15 11.49 4.80
CA VAL A 73 -12.24 11.34 3.64
C VAL A 73 -11.89 12.71 3.05
N ASN A 74 -10.62 12.91 2.69
CA ASN A 74 -10.12 14.18 2.18
C ASN A 74 -10.93 14.70 0.98
N LYS A 75 -11.17 16.01 0.95
CA LYS A 75 -11.98 16.68 -0.09
C LYS A 75 -11.49 16.39 -1.51
N ALA A 76 -10.18 16.34 -1.75
CA ALA A 76 -9.63 16.05 -3.07
C ALA A 76 -10.08 14.67 -3.60
N GLY A 77 -10.12 13.66 -2.74
CA GLY A 77 -10.64 12.34 -3.09
C GLY A 77 -12.15 12.35 -3.37
N GLN A 78 -12.92 13.13 -2.61
CA GLN A 78 -14.36 13.29 -2.86
C GLN A 78 -14.62 13.98 -4.20
N ASP A 79 -13.84 15.02 -4.52
CA ASP A 79 -13.99 15.82 -5.74
C ASP A 79 -13.69 14.97 -6.98
N ILE A 80 -12.65 14.12 -6.96
CA ILE A 80 -12.35 13.15 -8.03
C ILE A 80 -13.55 12.25 -8.31
N LEU A 81 -14.21 11.74 -7.27
CA LEU A 81 -15.36 10.85 -7.40
C LEU A 81 -16.61 11.60 -7.91
N ARG A 82 -16.84 12.83 -7.44
CA ARG A 82 -17.95 13.69 -7.93
C ARG A 82 -17.75 14.10 -9.38
N GLU A 83 -16.52 14.38 -9.81
CA GLU A 83 -16.18 14.73 -11.20
C GLU A 83 -16.51 13.61 -12.19
N GLN A 84 -16.58 12.34 -11.75
CA GLN A 84 -17.04 11.22 -12.57
C GLN A 84 -18.57 11.14 -12.70
N GLY A 85 -19.32 11.99 -11.97
CA GLY A 85 -20.78 11.98 -11.94
C GLY A 85 -21.39 10.96 -10.97
N TYR A 86 -20.62 10.43 -10.01
CA TYR A 86 -21.13 9.51 -9.00
C TYR A 86 -21.93 10.22 -7.90
N GLN A 87 -22.90 9.52 -7.29
CA GLN A 87 -23.66 10.01 -6.15
C GLN A 87 -22.85 9.80 -4.86
N VAL A 88 -22.12 10.82 -4.42
CA VAL A 88 -21.22 10.74 -3.27
C VAL A 88 -21.87 11.29 -2.00
N GLU A 89 -22.16 10.41 -1.04
CA GLU A 89 -22.51 10.76 0.33
C GLU A 89 -21.24 10.70 1.21
N ALA A 90 -20.86 11.81 1.85
CA ALA A 90 -19.68 11.88 2.71
C ALA A 90 -20.05 12.25 4.14
N LEU A 91 -19.69 11.37 5.09
CA LEU A 91 -19.93 11.54 6.52
C LEU A 91 -18.62 11.82 7.26
N LYS A 92 -18.69 12.69 8.26
CA LYS A 92 -17.53 13.09 9.05
C LYS A 92 -17.10 12.03 10.07
N THR A 93 -18.04 11.19 10.51
CA THR A 93 -17.83 10.19 11.56
C THR A 93 -17.90 8.79 10.99
N SER A 94 -17.42 7.81 11.75
CA SER A 94 -17.81 6.42 11.56
C SER A 94 -19.28 6.24 11.96
N LEU A 95 -19.87 5.12 11.53
CA LEU A 95 -21.23 4.74 11.89
C LEU A 95 -21.21 3.55 12.85
N PRO A 96 -22.18 3.47 13.80
CA PRO A 96 -22.46 2.23 14.51
C PRO A 96 -22.83 1.11 13.53
N GLU A 97 -22.60 -0.14 13.94
CA GLU A 97 -22.76 -1.31 13.06
C GLU A 97 -24.18 -1.42 12.45
N ASP A 98 -25.23 -1.19 13.24
CA ASP A 98 -26.61 -1.31 12.76
C ASP A 98 -26.95 -0.26 11.67
N GLN A 99 -26.47 0.98 11.85
CA GLN A 99 -26.65 2.05 10.86
C GLN A 99 -25.78 1.83 9.62
N LEU A 100 -24.59 1.25 9.80
CA LEU A 100 -23.71 0.87 8.71
C LEU A 100 -24.35 -0.21 7.84
N ILE A 101 -24.96 -1.23 8.46
CA ILE A 101 -25.71 -2.29 7.77
C ILE A 101 -26.88 -1.70 6.96
N GLU A 102 -27.62 -0.73 7.51
CA GLU A 102 -28.72 -0.10 6.79
C GLU A 102 -28.22 0.63 5.53
N LYS A 103 -27.18 1.45 5.67
CA LYS A 103 -26.64 2.24 4.55
C LYS A 103 -25.91 1.41 3.51
N ILE A 104 -25.20 0.35 3.89
CA ILE A 104 -24.35 -0.41 2.96
C ILE A 104 -25.16 -1.25 1.96
N ARG A 105 -26.45 -1.49 2.20
CA ARG A 105 -27.32 -2.30 1.33
C ARG A 105 -27.47 -1.75 -0.08
N ASP A 106 -27.44 -0.43 -0.24
CA ASP A 106 -27.74 0.29 -1.48
C ASP A 106 -26.54 1.10 -2.02
N VAL A 107 -25.31 0.73 -1.65
CA VAL A 107 -24.09 1.40 -2.13
C VAL A 107 -23.23 0.43 -2.94
N GLN A 108 -22.64 0.93 -4.03
CA GLN A 108 -21.71 0.18 -4.87
C GLN A 108 -20.27 0.37 -4.44
N VAL A 109 -19.99 1.47 -3.73
CA VAL A 109 -18.65 1.81 -3.24
C VAL A 109 -18.74 2.29 -1.81
N ILE A 110 -17.84 1.80 -0.96
CA ILE A 110 -17.66 2.34 0.38
C ILE A 110 -16.20 2.76 0.60
N GLY A 111 -16.01 3.98 1.09
CA GLY A 111 -14.73 4.51 1.51
C GLY A 111 -14.68 4.63 3.03
N ILE A 112 -13.68 4.03 3.65
CA ILE A 112 -13.51 4.03 5.11
C ILE A 112 -12.10 4.45 5.51
N ARG A 113 -11.88 4.72 6.81
CA ARG A 113 -10.54 4.86 7.39
C ARG A 113 -10.35 3.78 8.46
N SER A 114 -9.73 4.10 9.58
CA SER A 114 -9.30 3.12 10.59
C SER A 114 -10.37 2.72 11.60
N LYS A 115 -11.46 3.48 11.77
CA LYS A 115 -12.46 3.22 12.81
C LYS A 115 -13.59 2.31 12.35
N THR A 116 -14.02 2.42 11.09
CA THR A 116 -15.12 1.61 10.57
C THR A 116 -14.67 0.17 10.38
N LYS A 117 -15.41 -0.78 10.94
CA LYS A 117 -15.13 -2.21 10.79
C LYS A 117 -16.09 -2.84 9.78
N LEU A 118 -15.55 -3.37 8.70
CA LEU A 118 -16.28 -4.12 7.68
C LEU A 118 -16.09 -5.62 7.91
N THR A 119 -16.82 -6.13 8.90
CA THR A 119 -16.83 -7.56 9.23
C THR A 119 -17.68 -8.35 8.23
N GLU A 120 -17.54 -9.68 8.21
CA GLU A 120 -18.43 -10.57 7.45
C GLU A 120 -19.92 -10.24 7.67
N LYS A 121 -20.33 -9.93 8.92
CA LYS A 121 -21.74 -9.60 9.23
C LYS A 121 -22.22 -8.37 8.46
N VAL A 122 -21.38 -7.33 8.36
CA VAL A 122 -21.71 -6.11 7.61
C VAL A 122 -21.67 -6.36 6.10
N LEU A 123 -20.62 -7.02 5.61
CA LEU A 123 -20.43 -7.28 4.18
C LEU A 123 -21.51 -8.21 3.61
N ARG A 124 -22.07 -9.12 4.41
CA ARG A 124 -23.17 -9.99 4.01
C ARG A 124 -24.44 -9.22 3.60
N GLU A 125 -24.65 -8.06 4.19
CA GLU A 125 -25.81 -7.19 3.90
C GLU A 125 -25.56 -6.29 2.68
N ALA A 126 -24.31 -6.17 2.23
CA ALA A 126 -23.88 -5.32 1.12
C ALA A 126 -24.13 -5.98 -0.24
N LYS A 127 -25.39 -6.09 -0.66
CA LYS A 127 -25.79 -6.84 -1.88
C LYS A 127 -25.33 -6.22 -3.20
N SER A 128 -25.03 -4.92 -3.20
CA SER A 128 -24.66 -4.17 -4.42
C SER A 128 -23.20 -3.71 -4.41
N LEU A 129 -22.44 -4.03 -3.36
CA LEU A 129 -21.10 -3.50 -3.16
C LEU A 129 -20.11 -4.13 -4.15
N LEU A 130 -19.37 -3.27 -4.85
CA LEU A 130 -18.38 -3.67 -5.87
C LEU A 130 -16.96 -3.51 -5.35
N VAL A 131 -16.71 -2.47 -4.56
CA VAL A 131 -15.35 -2.10 -4.15
C VAL A 131 -15.34 -1.32 -2.84
N ILE A 132 -14.29 -1.57 -2.04
CA ILE A 132 -13.97 -0.89 -0.79
C ILE A 132 -12.70 -0.08 -0.98
N GLY A 133 -12.74 1.20 -0.63
CA GLY A 133 -11.56 2.06 -0.53
C GLY A 133 -11.16 2.25 0.93
N CYS A 134 -10.02 1.68 1.34
CA CYS A 134 -9.38 2.01 2.60
C CYS A 134 -8.56 3.27 2.41
N PHE A 135 -9.09 4.42 2.84
CA PHE A 135 -8.39 5.72 2.83
C PHE A 135 -7.39 5.81 3.99
N CYS A 136 -6.55 4.79 4.11
CA CYS A 136 -5.47 4.62 5.07
C CYS A 136 -4.49 3.56 4.56
N ILE A 137 -3.38 3.37 5.26
CA ILE A 137 -2.36 2.39 4.90
C ILE A 137 -2.83 0.97 5.27
N GLY A 138 -3.30 0.79 6.51
CA GLY A 138 -3.76 -0.51 7.01
C GLY A 138 -5.16 -0.89 6.51
N THR A 139 -5.41 -2.20 6.43
CA THR A 139 -6.69 -2.79 6.02
C THR A 139 -7.25 -3.78 7.05
N ASN A 140 -6.72 -3.78 8.27
CA ASN A 140 -7.07 -4.71 9.36
C ASN A 140 -8.55 -4.63 9.76
N GLN A 141 -9.20 -3.51 9.47
CA GLN A 141 -10.60 -3.24 9.75
C GLN A 141 -11.56 -3.83 8.70
N VAL A 142 -11.04 -4.49 7.65
CA VAL A 142 -11.84 -5.13 6.59
C VAL A 142 -11.58 -6.63 6.57
N ASP A 143 -12.65 -7.42 6.51
CA ASP A 143 -12.57 -8.85 6.25
C ASP A 143 -12.23 -9.10 4.76
N LEU A 144 -10.93 -9.15 4.46
CA LEU A 144 -10.41 -9.27 3.10
C LEU A 144 -10.81 -10.59 2.43
N ASP A 145 -10.86 -11.68 3.20
CA ASP A 145 -11.18 -13.02 2.70
C ASP A 145 -12.66 -13.10 2.32
N TYR A 146 -13.56 -12.60 3.18
CA TYR A 146 -14.97 -12.52 2.85
C TYR A 146 -15.22 -11.61 1.65
N ALA A 147 -14.58 -10.44 1.61
CA ALA A 147 -14.68 -9.52 0.49
C ALA A 147 -14.25 -10.17 -0.83
N ALA A 148 -13.13 -10.90 -0.83
CA ALA A 148 -12.63 -11.59 -2.03
C ALA A 148 -13.60 -12.67 -2.52
N ARG A 149 -14.19 -13.47 -1.61
CA ARG A 149 -15.19 -14.50 -1.95
C ARG A 149 -16.49 -13.94 -2.52
N GLN A 150 -16.83 -12.69 -2.21
CA GLN A 150 -17.96 -11.98 -2.80
C GLN A 150 -17.59 -11.19 -4.06
N GLY A 151 -16.33 -11.23 -4.50
CA GLY A 151 -15.85 -10.47 -5.67
C GLY A 151 -15.72 -8.96 -5.41
N ILE A 152 -15.64 -8.55 -4.14
CA ILE A 152 -15.51 -7.16 -3.72
C ILE A 152 -14.02 -6.82 -3.65
N ALA A 153 -13.58 -5.89 -4.49
CA ALA A 153 -12.19 -5.43 -4.50
C ALA A 153 -11.90 -4.52 -3.30
N VAL A 154 -10.70 -4.58 -2.73
CA VAL A 154 -10.26 -3.68 -1.65
C VAL A 154 -8.98 -2.98 -2.07
N PHE A 155 -8.99 -1.65 -2.05
CA PHE A 155 -7.81 -0.81 -2.35
C PHE A 155 -7.39 -0.03 -1.11
N ASN A 156 -6.08 0.19 -0.95
CA ASN A 156 -5.51 1.07 0.06
C ASN A 156 -4.50 2.05 -0.59
N SER A 157 -3.79 2.82 0.23
CA SER A 157 -2.71 3.70 -0.21
C SER A 157 -1.46 3.42 0.63
N PRO A 158 -0.66 2.41 0.24
CA PRO A 158 0.41 1.88 1.09
C PRO A 158 1.62 2.81 1.21
N PHE A 159 1.81 3.75 0.27
CA PHE A 159 3.04 4.54 0.16
C PHE A 159 2.88 6.05 0.37
N ALA A 160 1.65 6.57 0.44
CA ALA A 160 1.39 8.01 0.49
C ALA A 160 1.95 8.72 1.74
N ASN A 161 2.21 7.98 2.82
CA ASN A 161 2.79 8.52 4.05
C ASN A 161 4.33 8.49 4.10
N SER A 162 5.00 7.96 3.06
CA SER A 162 6.45 7.72 3.10
C SER A 162 7.25 8.99 3.41
N ARG A 163 6.78 10.13 2.90
CA ARG A 163 7.39 11.44 3.16
C ARG A 163 7.22 11.94 4.57
N SER A 164 6.02 11.84 5.12
CA SER A 164 5.75 12.29 6.48
C SER A 164 6.56 11.50 7.51
N VAL A 165 6.68 10.18 7.33
CA VAL A 165 7.48 9.35 8.25
C VAL A 165 8.96 9.70 8.15
N ALA A 166 9.50 9.86 6.93
CA ALA A 166 10.92 10.22 6.76
C ALA A 166 11.25 11.60 7.38
N GLU A 167 10.36 12.58 7.23
CA GLU A 167 10.55 13.91 7.85
C GLU A 167 10.45 13.85 9.38
N LEU A 168 9.50 13.08 9.92
CA LEU A 168 9.38 12.88 11.37
C LEU A 168 10.67 12.29 11.96
N VAL A 169 11.20 11.22 11.35
CA VAL A 169 12.41 10.55 11.84
C VAL A 169 13.63 11.49 11.83
N ILE A 170 13.78 12.33 10.79
CA ILE A 170 14.84 13.35 10.79
C ILE A 170 14.66 14.34 11.94
N GLY A 171 13.44 14.81 12.17
CA GLY A 171 13.12 15.68 13.29
C GLY A 171 13.45 15.04 14.64
N GLU A 172 13.08 13.78 14.82
CA GLU A 172 13.35 12.99 16.02
C GLU A 172 14.85 12.80 16.24
N ILE A 173 15.62 12.46 15.20
CA ILE A 173 17.09 12.33 15.27
C ILE A 173 17.71 13.63 15.81
N ILE A 174 17.32 14.78 15.28
CA ILE A 174 17.84 16.09 15.72
C ILE A 174 17.41 16.37 17.18
N CYS A 175 16.15 16.13 17.50
CA CYS A 175 15.60 16.35 18.84
C CYS A 175 16.30 15.48 19.90
N LEU A 176 16.53 14.20 19.62
CA LEU A 176 17.21 13.25 20.49
C LEU A 176 18.69 13.59 20.66
N ALA A 177 19.38 13.93 19.56
CA ALA A 177 20.79 14.33 19.59
C ALA A 177 21.03 15.57 20.46
N ARG A 178 20.01 16.42 20.62
CA ARG A 178 20.07 17.69 21.36
C ARG A 178 19.30 17.68 22.67
N GLN A 179 18.69 16.55 23.04
CA GLN A 179 17.81 16.40 24.21
C GLN A 179 16.69 17.46 24.26
N LEU A 180 16.20 17.88 23.10
CA LEU A 180 15.36 19.08 22.97
C LEU A 180 14.05 18.96 23.76
N GLY A 181 13.41 17.78 23.73
CA GLY A 181 12.17 17.53 24.48
C GLY A 181 12.34 17.73 25.98
N ASP A 182 13.38 17.14 26.57
CA ASP A 182 13.70 17.30 27.98
C ASP A 182 13.99 18.76 28.34
N ARG A 183 14.83 19.45 27.55
CA ARG A 183 15.18 20.86 27.80
C ARG A 183 13.97 21.78 27.71
N SER A 184 13.08 21.52 26.74
CA SER A 184 11.82 22.27 26.60
C SER A 184 10.92 22.06 27.82
N ASN A 185 10.74 20.80 28.24
CA ASN A 185 9.94 20.47 29.42
C ASN A 185 10.48 21.09 30.71
N GLU A 186 11.80 21.14 30.89
CA GLU A 186 12.45 21.83 32.01
C GLU A 186 12.12 23.33 32.00
N MET A 187 12.26 23.99 30.85
CA MET A 187 11.96 25.42 30.69
C MET A 187 10.48 25.74 30.95
N HIS A 188 9.56 24.90 30.47
CA HIS A 188 8.12 25.03 30.78
C HIS A 188 7.81 24.89 32.27
N ARG A 189 8.66 24.18 33.03
CA ARG A 189 8.57 24.03 34.49
C ARG A 189 9.41 25.08 35.25
N GLY A 190 9.95 26.09 34.56
CA GLY A 190 10.75 27.17 35.15
C GLY A 190 12.20 26.78 35.51
N THR A 191 12.67 25.62 35.05
CA THR A 191 14.05 25.16 35.28
C THR A 191 14.96 25.58 34.12
N TRP A 192 15.98 26.38 34.41
CA TRP A 192 17.00 26.76 33.43
C TRP A 192 18.21 25.82 33.50
N ASN A 193 18.31 24.88 32.56
CA ASN A 193 19.38 23.86 32.53
C ASN A 193 20.20 23.94 31.23
N LYS A 194 21.17 24.86 31.18
CA LYS A 194 22.03 25.05 30.02
C LYS A 194 23.22 24.09 30.06
N VAL A 195 23.16 23.03 29.25
CA VAL A 195 24.22 22.01 29.16
C VAL A 195 24.61 21.69 27.71
N SER A 196 25.88 21.39 27.49
CA SER A 196 26.42 20.89 26.22
C SER A 196 26.88 19.43 26.29
N SER A 197 26.98 18.87 27.49
CA SER A 197 27.38 17.47 27.70
C SER A 197 26.34 16.53 27.10
N LYS A 198 26.80 15.53 26.34
CA LYS A 198 25.94 14.55 25.64
C LYS A 198 24.92 15.17 24.68
N CYS A 199 25.29 16.29 24.05
CA CYS A 199 24.54 16.94 22.97
C CYS A 199 25.41 16.96 21.71
N TRP A 200 24.85 16.55 20.57
CA TRP A 200 25.63 16.31 19.36
C TRP A 200 25.07 17.05 18.15
N GLU A 201 25.95 17.45 17.24
CA GLU A 201 25.59 17.65 15.83
C GLU A 201 25.41 16.28 15.16
N ILE A 202 24.37 16.16 14.33
CA ILE A 202 24.09 14.94 13.56
C ILE A 202 25.03 14.79 12.36
N ARG A 203 25.62 15.89 11.87
CA ARG A 203 26.61 15.87 10.79
C ARG A 203 27.79 14.98 11.19
N GLY A 204 28.21 14.12 10.26
CA GLY A 204 29.28 13.14 10.42
C GLY A 204 28.90 11.92 11.27
N LYS A 205 27.68 11.85 11.82
CA LYS A 205 27.19 10.65 12.51
C LYS A 205 26.68 9.62 11.51
N THR A 206 26.68 8.35 11.93
CA THR A 206 26.18 7.25 11.12
C THR A 206 24.72 6.94 11.45
N LEU A 207 23.85 7.00 10.44
CA LEU A 207 22.48 6.51 10.49
C LEU A 207 22.43 5.10 9.92
N GLY A 208 22.02 4.14 10.74
CA GLY A 208 21.70 2.78 10.33
C GLY A 208 20.21 2.61 10.08
N ILE A 209 19.85 2.26 8.86
CA ILE A 209 18.47 2.01 8.45
C ILE A 209 18.22 0.51 8.34
N VAL A 210 17.30 -0.02 9.16
CA VAL A 210 16.84 -1.42 9.07
C VAL A 210 15.56 -1.46 8.25
N GLY A 211 15.63 -2.02 7.03
CA GLY A 211 14.58 -1.98 6.02
C GLY A 211 14.76 -0.80 5.07
N TYR A 212 15.21 -1.07 3.84
CA TYR A 212 15.55 -0.04 2.84
C TYR A 212 14.50 0.06 1.73
N GLY A 213 13.22 -0.01 2.12
CA GLY A 213 12.07 0.16 1.24
C GLY A 213 11.73 1.64 0.94
N HIS A 214 10.45 1.93 0.72
CA HIS A 214 9.98 3.28 0.37
C HIS A 214 10.36 4.37 1.38
N ILE A 215 10.18 4.10 2.68
CA ILE A 215 10.52 5.07 3.75
C ILE A 215 12.04 5.15 3.92
N GLY A 216 12.72 4.01 4.08
CA GLY A 216 14.16 3.96 4.35
C GLY A 216 15.00 4.60 3.26
N SER A 217 14.68 4.32 1.99
CA SER A 217 15.38 4.94 0.85
C SER A 217 15.17 6.46 0.81
N GLN A 218 13.97 6.96 1.10
CA GLN A 218 13.73 8.40 1.10
C GLN A 218 14.35 9.10 2.31
N LEU A 219 14.38 8.44 3.46
CA LEU A 219 15.07 8.90 4.66
C LEU A 219 16.58 9.02 4.41
N SER A 220 17.17 8.08 3.68
CA SER A 220 18.60 8.11 3.35
C SER A 220 19.00 9.41 2.65
N VAL A 221 18.22 9.84 1.65
CA VAL A 221 18.46 11.08 0.89
C VAL A 221 18.40 12.30 1.81
N LEU A 222 17.43 12.34 2.73
CA LEU A 222 17.33 13.42 3.71
C LEU A 222 18.50 13.44 4.68
N ALA A 223 18.88 12.28 5.23
CA ALA A 223 19.98 12.18 6.19
C ALA A 223 21.33 12.57 5.55
N GLU A 224 21.58 12.13 4.32
CA GLU A 224 22.77 12.53 3.55
C GLU A 224 22.79 14.04 3.28
N SER A 225 21.65 14.64 2.96
CA SER A 225 21.55 16.10 2.76
C SER A 225 21.91 16.90 4.03
N MET A 226 21.79 16.29 5.21
CA MET A 226 22.20 16.86 6.50
C MET A 226 23.64 16.48 6.91
N GLY A 227 24.37 15.79 6.04
CA GLY A 227 25.75 15.38 6.22
C GLY A 227 25.94 14.17 7.14
N MET A 228 24.92 13.32 7.29
CA MET A 228 25.08 12.02 7.96
C MET A 228 25.68 10.99 6.99
N ASN A 229 26.39 10.00 7.53
CA ASN A 229 26.76 8.79 6.79
C ASN A 229 25.60 7.80 6.89
N VAL A 230 25.13 7.25 5.78
CA VAL A 230 24.00 6.31 5.79
C VAL A 230 24.45 4.91 5.45
N ILE A 231 24.16 3.97 6.35
CA ILE A 231 24.26 2.53 6.10
C ILE A 231 22.88 1.90 6.25
N TYR A 232 22.64 0.80 5.55
CA TYR A 232 21.37 0.10 5.65
C TYR A 232 21.53 -1.42 5.63
N TYR A 233 20.61 -2.10 6.30
CA TYR A 233 20.46 -3.54 6.25
C TYR A 233 19.07 -3.85 5.71
N ASP A 234 19.04 -4.74 4.73
CA ASP A 234 17.82 -5.30 4.16
C ASP A 234 18.09 -6.77 3.80
N VAL A 235 17.07 -7.61 3.91
CA VAL A 235 17.15 -9.04 3.56
C VAL A 235 17.29 -9.25 2.06
N VAL A 236 16.92 -8.26 1.25
CA VAL A 236 17.13 -8.23 -0.20
C VAL A 236 18.29 -7.30 -0.54
N THR A 237 19.08 -7.68 -1.55
CA THR A 237 20.08 -6.77 -2.12
C THR A 237 19.36 -5.67 -2.91
N LEU A 238 19.49 -4.43 -2.45
CA LEU A 238 18.82 -3.27 -3.04
C LEU A 238 19.86 -2.27 -3.54
N MET A 239 19.53 -1.56 -4.62
CA MET A 239 20.40 -0.49 -5.12
C MET A 239 20.39 0.69 -4.15
N ALA A 240 21.59 1.09 -3.72
CA ALA A 240 21.79 2.27 -2.89
C ALA A 240 21.38 3.56 -3.63
N LEU A 241 20.99 4.57 -2.86
CA LEU A 241 20.76 5.93 -3.35
C LEU A 241 21.85 6.84 -2.78
N GLY A 242 22.41 7.71 -3.61
CA GLY A 242 23.45 8.63 -3.19
C GLY A 242 24.71 7.89 -2.75
N THR A 243 25.14 8.14 -1.52
CA THR A 243 26.35 7.55 -0.91
C THR A 243 26.03 6.41 0.07
N SER A 244 24.77 6.00 0.15
CA SER A 244 24.33 5.00 1.13
C SER A 244 24.95 3.64 0.82
N ARG A 245 25.19 2.84 1.87
CA ARG A 245 25.86 1.54 1.73
C ARG A 245 25.07 0.43 2.40
N GLN A 246 24.79 -0.63 1.65
CA GLN A 246 24.27 -1.86 2.24
C GLN A 246 25.35 -2.54 3.08
N VAL A 247 25.01 -2.91 4.31
CA VAL A 247 25.84 -3.78 5.16
C VAL A 247 25.30 -5.21 5.14
N PRO A 248 26.16 -6.23 5.24
CA PRO A 248 25.78 -7.62 4.99
C PRO A 248 24.93 -8.23 6.12
N THR A 249 25.01 -7.70 7.34
CA THR A 249 24.28 -8.25 8.50
C THR A 249 23.70 -7.13 9.37
N LEU A 250 22.67 -7.46 10.15
CA LEU A 250 22.08 -6.54 11.11
C LEU A 250 23.10 -6.15 12.19
N GLU A 251 23.93 -7.09 12.64
CA GLU A 251 24.95 -6.85 13.67
C GLU A 251 25.95 -5.80 13.21
N ALA A 252 26.42 -5.89 11.96
CA ALA A 252 27.33 -4.88 11.39
C ALA A 252 26.69 -3.49 11.37
N LEU A 253 25.39 -3.41 11.08
CA LEU A 253 24.65 -2.15 11.14
C LEU A 253 24.62 -1.59 12.57
N LEU A 254 24.26 -2.41 13.55
CA LEU A 254 24.11 -1.99 14.95
C LEU A 254 25.45 -1.52 15.54
N GLU A 255 26.54 -2.21 15.22
CA GLU A 255 27.89 -1.89 15.70
C GLU A 255 28.45 -0.60 15.06
N GLU A 256 28.07 -0.28 13.82
CA GLU A 256 28.54 0.90 13.08
C GLU A 256 27.68 2.16 13.29
N SER A 257 26.44 2.03 13.78
CA SER A 257 25.46 3.13 13.81
C SER A 257 25.46 3.94 15.10
N ASP A 258 25.35 5.27 14.97
CA ASP A 258 25.07 6.16 16.10
C ASP A 258 23.56 6.32 16.33
N PHE A 259 22.79 6.31 15.23
CA PHE A 259 21.33 6.28 15.23
C PHE A 259 20.86 5.06 14.45
N VAL A 260 19.96 4.26 15.03
CA VAL A 260 19.32 3.12 14.37
C VAL A 260 17.85 3.44 14.17
N THR A 261 17.33 3.26 12.96
CA THR A 261 15.91 3.46 12.65
C THR A 261 15.32 2.25 11.95
N LEU A 262 14.07 1.94 12.28
CA LEU A 262 13.37 0.72 11.84
C LEU A 262 12.26 1.07 10.86
N HIS A 263 12.29 0.43 9.69
CA HIS A 263 11.33 0.58 8.58
C HIS A 263 10.97 -0.78 7.95
N VAL A 264 10.61 -1.74 8.80
CA VAL A 264 10.28 -3.12 8.41
C VAL A 264 8.77 -3.39 8.50
N PRO A 265 8.24 -4.35 7.70
CA PRO A 265 6.85 -4.80 7.83
C PRO A 265 6.61 -5.60 9.12
N ASP A 266 5.34 -5.86 9.44
CA ASP A 266 4.95 -6.72 10.57
C ASP A 266 4.88 -8.17 10.08
N LEU A 267 5.92 -8.95 10.38
CA LEU A 267 6.08 -10.33 9.98
C LEU A 267 6.55 -11.15 11.20
N PRO A 268 6.34 -12.48 11.22
CA PRO A 268 6.91 -13.33 12.26
C PRO A 268 8.41 -13.13 12.47
N GLU A 269 9.16 -12.88 11.38
CA GLU A 269 10.61 -12.70 11.38
C GLU A 269 11.06 -11.32 11.89
N THR A 270 10.19 -10.31 11.85
CA THR A 270 10.50 -8.93 12.30
C THR A 270 10.01 -8.65 13.71
N ARG A 271 9.24 -9.57 14.30
CA ARG A 271 8.74 -9.44 15.67
C ARG A 271 9.87 -9.56 16.68
N ASN A 272 9.97 -8.57 17.58
CA ASN A 272 11.07 -8.43 18.55
C ASN A 272 12.46 -8.50 17.90
N LEU A 273 12.59 -8.01 16.66
CA LEU A 273 13.85 -7.94 15.93
C LEU A 273 14.93 -7.22 16.74
N ILE A 274 14.56 -6.17 17.47
CA ILE A 274 15.44 -5.46 18.40
C ILE A 274 15.05 -5.83 19.83
N SER A 275 15.87 -6.67 20.45
CA SER A 275 15.74 -7.08 21.85
C SER A 275 17.08 -7.01 22.58
N THR A 276 17.21 -7.62 23.75
CA THR A 276 18.41 -7.52 24.61
C THR A 276 19.73 -7.78 23.85
N PRO A 277 19.89 -8.85 23.05
CA PRO A 277 21.15 -9.10 22.33
C PRO A 277 21.46 -8.03 21.28
N GLN A 278 20.44 -7.45 20.64
CA GLN A 278 20.63 -6.37 19.67
C GLN A 278 21.00 -5.07 20.36
N PHE A 279 20.37 -4.76 21.51
CA PHE A 279 20.76 -3.60 22.31
C PHE A 279 22.22 -3.69 22.77
N GLU A 280 22.69 -4.87 23.17
CA GLU A 280 24.10 -5.08 23.56
C GLU A 280 25.10 -4.89 22.40
N ARG A 281 24.65 -5.06 21.16
CA ARG A 281 25.45 -4.86 19.94
C ARG A 281 25.47 -3.42 19.45
N MET A 282 24.50 -2.62 19.86
CA MET A 282 24.49 -1.20 19.52
C MET A 282 25.69 -0.49 20.16
N LYS A 283 26.12 0.62 19.57
CA LYS A 283 27.14 1.46 20.22
C LYS A 283 26.64 1.97 21.56
N SER A 284 27.51 2.01 22.57
CA SER A 284 27.21 2.68 23.82
C SER A 284 26.96 4.17 23.59
N GLY A 285 25.80 4.66 24.02
CA GLY A 285 25.34 6.02 23.80
C GLY A 285 24.62 6.25 22.46
N SER A 286 24.25 5.19 21.74
CA SER A 286 23.45 5.26 20.51
C SER A 286 21.97 5.52 20.78
N TYR A 287 21.22 5.74 19.69
CA TYR A 287 19.80 6.07 19.72
C TYR A 287 18.99 5.08 18.87
N LEU A 288 17.76 4.79 19.29
CA LEU A 288 16.82 3.94 18.55
C LEU A 288 15.56 4.73 18.14
N ILE A 289 15.15 4.62 16.89
CA ILE A 289 13.90 5.20 16.39
C ILE A 289 13.03 4.08 15.79
N ASN A 290 11.77 4.00 16.22
CA ASN A 290 10.79 3.10 15.62
C ASN A 290 9.50 3.84 15.26
N ALA A 291 9.34 4.10 13.96
CA ALA A 291 8.12 4.61 13.34
C ALA A 291 7.55 3.62 12.30
N SER A 292 7.78 2.31 12.52
CA SER A 292 7.36 1.25 11.60
C SER A 292 6.20 0.42 12.15
N ARG A 293 6.51 -0.55 13.02
CA ARG A 293 5.55 -1.47 13.64
C ARG A 293 5.86 -1.65 15.12
N GLY A 294 4.81 -1.66 15.94
CA GLY A 294 4.92 -1.75 17.39
C GLY A 294 5.45 -3.08 17.92
N SER A 295 5.36 -4.14 17.10
CA SER A 295 5.85 -5.49 17.40
C SER A 295 7.36 -5.68 17.23
N VAL A 296 8.08 -4.71 16.64
CA VAL A 296 9.47 -4.89 16.20
C VAL A 296 10.49 -4.74 17.33
N VAL A 297 10.15 -3.96 18.37
CA VAL A 297 11.04 -3.67 19.50
C VAL A 297 10.48 -4.31 20.76
N ASP A 298 11.34 -5.04 21.49
CA ASP A 298 11.05 -5.48 22.85
C ASP A 298 11.18 -4.27 23.80
N ILE A 299 10.05 -3.65 24.13
CA ILE A 299 10.00 -2.43 24.94
C ILE A 299 10.57 -2.63 26.36
N PRO A 300 10.27 -3.71 27.10
CA PRO A 300 10.98 -4.03 28.33
C PRO A 300 12.52 -4.07 28.20
N ALA A 301 13.05 -4.61 27.10
CA ALA A 301 14.49 -4.59 26.84
C ALA A 301 15.01 -3.17 26.57
N LEU A 302 14.26 -2.35 25.82
CA LEU A 302 14.59 -0.94 25.59
C LEU A 302 14.66 -0.15 26.91
N VAL A 303 13.67 -0.33 27.79
CA VAL A 303 13.64 0.32 29.11
C VAL A 303 14.91 -0.01 29.91
N LYS A 304 15.32 -1.29 29.92
CA LYS A 304 16.56 -1.73 30.59
C LYS A 304 17.80 -1.08 29.97
N ALA A 305 17.88 -1.06 28.63
CA ALA A 305 19.01 -0.48 27.90
C ALA A 305 19.14 1.05 28.09
N MET A 306 18.01 1.75 28.21
CA MET A 306 18.00 3.19 28.50
C MET A 306 18.33 3.48 29.97
N ASN A 307 17.81 2.68 30.91
CA ASN A 307 18.14 2.83 32.34
C ASN A 307 19.62 2.57 32.64
N SER A 308 20.27 1.65 31.92
CA SER A 308 21.71 1.43 32.02
C SER A 308 22.55 2.54 31.36
N GLY A 309 21.92 3.40 30.55
CA GLY A 309 22.59 4.42 29.74
C GLY A 309 23.30 3.87 28.51
N HIS A 310 23.12 2.59 28.17
CA HIS A 310 23.66 2.01 26.95
C HIS A 310 23.00 2.62 25.71
N VAL A 311 21.68 2.80 25.75
CA VAL A 311 20.93 3.60 24.76
C VAL A 311 20.70 4.99 25.35
N ALA A 312 21.19 6.03 24.67
CA ALA A 312 21.15 7.41 25.16
C ALA A 312 19.79 8.09 24.98
N GLY A 313 18.94 7.56 24.12
CA GLY A 313 17.60 8.08 23.84
C GLY A 313 16.88 7.24 22.80
N ALA A 314 15.56 7.41 22.72
CA ALA A 314 14.76 6.73 21.71
C ALA A 314 13.55 7.55 21.25
N ALA A 315 13.03 7.26 20.07
CA ALA A 315 11.74 7.77 19.59
C ALA A 315 10.85 6.61 19.17
N LEU A 316 9.62 6.59 19.67
CA LEU A 316 8.63 5.55 19.38
C LEU A 316 7.32 6.20 18.94
N ASP A 317 6.87 5.84 17.74
CA ASP A 317 5.56 6.25 17.22
C ASP A 317 4.51 5.13 17.34
N VAL A 318 4.96 3.88 17.47
CA VAL A 318 4.12 2.67 17.37
C VAL A 318 4.37 1.74 18.56
N TYR A 319 3.32 1.03 18.98
CA TYR A 319 3.35 0.23 20.22
C TYR A 319 2.70 -1.15 20.01
N PRO A 320 3.09 -2.20 20.80
CA PRO A 320 2.46 -3.51 20.74
C PRO A 320 0.94 -3.50 20.92
N GLN A 321 0.44 -2.68 21.85
CA GLN A 321 -0.98 -2.40 22.01
C GLN A 321 -1.22 -0.90 21.96
N GLU A 322 -2.21 -0.49 21.19
CA GLU A 322 -2.56 0.92 20.96
C GLU A 322 -4.02 1.19 21.32
N PRO A 323 -4.35 2.39 21.84
CA PRO A 323 -5.73 2.75 22.13
C PRO A 323 -6.59 2.82 20.85
N ALA A 324 -7.86 2.43 20.96
CA ALA A 324 -8.81 2.56 19.85
C ALA A 324 -9.31 4.01 19.62
N ALA A 325 -9.06 4.91 20.58
CA ALA A 325 -9.51 6.29 20.54
C ALA A 325 -8.57 7.21 21.33
N ASN A 326 -8.68 8.52 21.08
CA ASN A 326 -7.96 9.55 21.82
C ASN A 326 -8.46 9.61 23.27
N GLY A 327 -7.54 9.72 24.21
CA GLY A 327 -7.84 9.83 25.64
C GLY A 327 -6.66 9.37 26.49
N ASP A 328 -6.87 9.34 27.80
CA ASP A 328 -5.82 9.06 28.79
C ASP A 328 -5.60 7.55 28.98
N TYR A 329 -5.35 6.84 27.87
CA TYR A 329 -5.24 5.37 27.85
C TYR A 329 -3.81 4.85 27.89
N PHE A 330 -2.80 5.70 27.66
CA PHE A 330 -1.41 5.26 27.58
C PHE A 330 -0.79 5.09 28.99
N ASN A 331 -1.16 3.99 29.65
CA ASN A 331 -0.80 3.64 31.02
C ASN A 331 -0.55 2.11 31.16
N ASN A 332 -0.37 1.61 32.39
CA ASN A 332 -0.06 0.20 32.66
C ASN A 332 -1.18 -0.79 32.32
N ASP A 333 -2.44 -0.32 32.20
CA ASP A 333 -3.57 -1.17 31.81
C ASP A 333 -3.49 -1.52 30.32
N LEU A 334 -3.00 -0.59 29.49
CA LEU A 334 -2.82 -0.82 28.05
C LEU A 334 -1.55 -1.62 27.76
N ASN A 335 -0.43 -1.24 28.38
CA ASN A 335 0.84 -1.94 28.26
C ASN A 335 1.50 -1.97 29.63
N VAL A 336 1.83 -3.15 30.15
CA VAL A 336 2.34 -3.35 31.52
C VAL A 336 3.60 -2.50 31.85
N TRP A 337 4.37 -2.13 30.83
CA TRP A 337 5.59 -1.30 30.92
C TRP A 337 5.34 0.20 30.66
N GLY A 338 4.08 0.63 30.54
CA GLY A 338 3.72 1.98 30.10
C GLY A 338 4.23 3.09 31.01
N GLU A 339 4.18 2.91 32.34
CA GLU A 339 4.74 3.86 33.30
C GLU A 339 6.26 3.89 33.28
N ASP A 340 6.91 2.72 33.24
CA ASP A 340 8.36 2.63 33.17
C ASP A 340 8.89 3.37 31.94
N LEU A 341 8.26 3.15 30.79
CA LEU A 341 8.60 3.84 29.54
C LEU A 341 8.41 5.36 29.66
N ARG A 342 7.27 5.83 30.18
CA ARG A 342 6.97 7.27 30.36
C ARG A 342 7.92 7.97 31.34
N SER A 343 8.55 7.22 32.24
CA SER A 343 9.48 7.77 33.24
C SER A 343 10.88 8.07 32.68
N LEU A 344 11.21 7.52 31.50
CA LEU A 344 12.52 7.68 30.89
C LEU A 344 12.76 9.12 30.42
N LYS A 345 14.02 9.53 30.49
CA LYS A 345 14.50 10.80 29.92
C LYS A 345 14.97 10.59 28.48
N ASN A 346 14.98 11.66 27.70
CA ASN A 346 15.40 11.67 26.31
C ASN A 346 14.67 10.62 25.45
N LEU A 347 13.38 10.48 25.71
CA LEU A 347 12.45 9.61 25.01
C LEU A 347 11.38 10.46 24.34
N ILE A 348 11.16 10.27 23.04
CA ILE A 348 10.06 10.88 22.29
C ILE A 348 8.99 9.81 22.11
N LEU A 349 7.77 10.12 22.56
CA LEU A 349 6.61 9.26 22.40
C LEU A 349 5.58 10.00 21.57
N THR A 350 5.23 9.44 20.41
CA THR A 350 4.19 9.99 19.55
C THR A 350 3.06 8.97 19.39
N PRO A 351 1.80 9.41 19.25
CA PRO A 351 0.63 8.52 19.27
C PRO A 351 0.29 8.02 17.85
N HIS A 352 1.20 7.31 17.20
CA HIS A 352 1.03 6.74 15.85
C HIS A 352 0.65 7.78 14.80
N ILE A 353 1.44 8.85 14.73
CA ILE A 353 1.23 10.00 13.86
C ILE A 353 2.26 10.12 12.73
N GLY A 354 3.17 9.16 12.55
CA GLY A 354 4.21 9.23 11.53
C GLY A 354 3.69 9.48 10.11
N GLY A 355 2.51 8.94 9.79
CA GLY A 355 1.82 9.20 8.51
C GLY A 355 0.68 10.21 8.55
N SER A 356 0.44 10.85 9.70
CA SER A 356 -0.76 11.65 9.97
C SER A 356 -0.54 13.14 9.65
N THR A 357 -0.41 13.45 8.36
CA THR A 357 -0.28 14.84 7.84
C THR A 357 -1.39 15.17 6.84
N GLU A 358 -1.68 16.46 6.64
CA GLU A 358 -2.67 16.90 5.66
C GLU A 358 -2.25 16.53 4.23
N GLU A 359 -0.95 16.58 3.92
CA GLU A 359 -0.37 16.17 2.64
C GLU A 359 -0.58 14.67 2.41
N ALA A 360 -0.32 13.83 3.41
CA ALA A 360 -0.55 12.40 3.32
C ALA A 360 -2.06 12.10 3.17
N GLN A 361 -2.93 12.74 3.95
CA GLN A 361 -4.38 12.58 3.81
C GLN A 361 -4.88 12.99 2.41
N ARG A 362 -4.32 14.06 1.83
CA ARG A 362 -4.61 14.46 0.46
C ARG A 362 -4.12 13.43 -0.55
N ALA A 363 -2.89 12.95 -0.42
CA ALA A 363 -2.31 11.94 -1.32
C ALA A 363 -3.10 10.62 -1.27
N ILE A 364 -3.44 10.13 -0.07
CA ILE A 364 -4.31 8.96 0.13
C ILE A 364 -5.68 9.17 -0.53
N GLY A 365 -6.27 10.35 -0.31
CA GLY A 365 -7.54 10.73 -0.94
C GLY A 365 -7.51 10.62 -2.46
N ILE A 366 -6.43 11.08 -3.09
CA ILE A 366 -6.25 11.03 -4.54
C ILE A 366 -6.01 9.59 -5.01
N GLU A 367 -5.02 8.90 -4.43
CA GLU A 367 -4.59 7.57 -4.86
C GLU A 367 -5.72 6.54 -4.78
N VAL A 368 -6.42 6.48 -3.64
CA VAL A 368 -7.53 5.55 -3.45
C VAL A 368 -8.69 5.91 -4.37
N SER A 369 -9.09 7.19 -4.45
CA SER A 369 -10.16 7.59 -5.35
C SER A 369 -9.85 7.27 -6.81
N GLU A 370 -8.62 7.49 -7.28
CA GLU A 370 -8.22 7.12 -8.64
C GLU A 370 -8.26 5.59 -8.85
N ALA A 371 -7.84 4.80 -7.86
CA ALA A 371 -7.95 3.34 -7.90
C ALA A 371 -9.42 2.88 -8.00
N LEU A 372 -10.31 3.48 -7.20
CA LEU A 372 -11.75 3.23 -7.27
C LEU A 372 -12.30 3.56 -8.66
N VAL A 373 -11.97 4.74 -9.22
CA VAL A 373 -12.41 5.15 -10.56
C VAL A 373 -11.92 4.16 -11.63
N ARG A 374 -10.65 3.75 -11.58
CA ARG A 374 -10.10 2.75 -12.51
C ARG A 374 -10.84 1.41 -12.42
N TYR A 375 -11.14 0.94 -11.21
CA TYR A 375 -11.87 -0.31 -11.04
C TYR A 375 -13.34 -0.22 -11.51
N ILE A 376 -14.02 0.88 -11.20
CA ILE A 376 -15.42 1.11 -11.58
C ILE A 376 -15.54 1.26 -13.10
N ASN A 377 -14.69 2.08 -13.72
CA ASN A 377 -14.82 2.39 -15.15
C ASN A 377 -14.05 1.44 -16.07
N GLN A 378 -13.08 0.68 -15.58
CA GLN A 378 -12.21 -0.13 -16.44
C GLN A 378 -11.97 -1.55 -15.94
N GLY A 379 -12.38 -1.91 -14.72
CA GLY A 379 -12.14 -3.23 -14.13
C GLY A 379 -10.70 -3.51 -13.72
N ILE A 380 -9.84 -2.48 -13.63
CA ILE A 380 -8.44 -2.69 -13.27
C ILE A 380 -8.33 -2.97 -11.77
N THR A 381 -7.64 -4.05 -11.41
CA THR A 381 -7.41 -4.48 -10.01
C THR A 381 -5.97 -4.29 -9.53
N LEU A 382 -5.13 -3.58 -10.28
CA LEU A 382 -3.76 -3.24 -9.88
C LEU A 382 -3.76 -2.51 -8.52
N GLY A 383 -2.98 -3.02 -7.57
CA GLY A 383 -2.95 -2.52 -6.19
C GLY A 383 -4.10 -2.97 -5.29
N SER A 384 -4.93 -3.93 -5.73
CA SER A 384 -5.92 -4.57 -4.86
C SER A 384 -5.23 -5.45 -3.82
N VAL A 385 -5.60 -5.32 -2.55
CA VAL A 385 -5.00 -6.12 -1.48
C VAL A 385 -5.55 -7.55 -1.42
N ASN A 386 -6.78 -7.77 -1.93
CA ASN A 386 -7.50 -9.03 -1.75
C ASN A 386 -7.86 -9.78 -3.05
N LEU A 387 -7.79 -9.14 -4.22
CA LEU A 387 -8.05 -9.79 -5.52
C LEU A 387 -6.76 -9.98 -6.34
N PRO A 388 -6.77 -10.85 -7.38
CA PRO A 388 -5.68 -10.94 -8.36
C PRO A 388 -5.47 -9.61 -9.09
N GLU A 389 -4.23 -9.28 -9.44
CA GLU A 389 -3.88 -8.00 -10.05
C GLU A 389 -3.92 -8.09 -11.58
N VAL A 390 -4.89 -7.42 -12.18
CA VAL A 390 -5.21 -7.54 -13.60
C VAL A 390 -5.35 -6.17 -14.25
N GLN A 391 -4.73 -5.99 -15.41
CA GLN A 391 -4.78 -4.76 -16.20
C GLN A 391 -4.77 -5.06 -17.71
N LEU A 392 -5.64 -4.38 -18.45
CA LEU A 392 -5.58 -4.26 -19.91
C LEU A 392 -5.51 -2.79 -20.30
N ARG A 393 -4.88 -2.51 -21.43
CA ARG A 393 -4.93 -1.19 -22.08
C ARG A 393 -6.39 -0.71 -22.23
N SER A 394 -6.64 0.57 -21.93
CA SER A 394 -7.95 1.22 -22.05
C SER A 394 -8.54 1.07 -23.45
N ILE A 395 -9.87 1.03 -23.53
CA ILE A 395 -10.61 1.14 -24.79
C ILE A 395 -10.68 2.63 -25.16
N LYS A 396 -10.26 2.97 -26.38
CA LYS A 396 -10.25 4.36 -26.85
C LYS A 396 -11.66 4.79 -27.28
N LEU A 397 -11.93 6.09 -27.24
CA LEU A 397 -13.19 6.68 -27.72
C LEU A 397 -13.51 6.34 -29.17
N GLU A 398 -12.49 6.12 -30.00
CA GLU A 398 -12.59 5.79 -31.43
C GLU A 398 -12.92 4.30 -31.68
N GLU A 399 -12.77 3.44 -30.66
CA GLU A 399 -13.03 2.00 -30.77
C GLU A 399 -14.50 1.70 -30.49
N ASP A 400 -15.38 1.95 -31.47
CA ASP A 400 -16.81 1.66 -31.38
C ASP A 400 -17.14 0.16 -31.34
N ASN A 401 -18.29 -0.18 -30.73
CA ASN A 401 -18.81 -1.55 -30.57
C ASN A 401 -17.84 -2.53 -29.87
N LYS A 402 -17.08 -2.04 -28.90
CA LYS A 402 -16.30 -2.89 -27.98
C LYS A 402 -16.97 -2.96 -26.62
N ALA A 403 -16.94 -4.14 -26.02
CA ALA A 403 -17.34 -4.34 -24.64
C ALA A 403 -16.19 -4.99 -23.86
N ARG A 404 -16.01 -4.56 -22.62
CA ARG A 404 -15.09 -5.19 -21.66
C ARG A 404 -15.88 -6.11 -20.75
N VAL A 405 -15.57 -7.39 -20.84
CA VAL A 405 -16.13 -8.44 -19.98
C VAL A 405 -15.18 -8.66 -18.82
N ILE A 406 -15.73 -8.59 -17.62
CA ILE A 406 -15.07 -8.90 -16.36
C ILE A 406 -15.82 -10.07 -15.76
N PHE A 407 -15.10 -11.14 -15.46
CA PHE A 407 -15.66 -12.34 -14.88
C PHE A 407 -14.80 -12.79 -13.71
N ILE A 408 -15.31 -12.59 -12.50
CA ILE A 408 -14.72 -13.08 -11.26
C ILE A 408 -15.34 -14.45 -10.97
N HIS A 409 -14.50 -15.44 -10.71
CA HIS A 409 -14.98 -16.80 -10.54
C HIS A 409 -14.14 -17.59 -9.53
N ASN A 410 -14.74 -18.66 -9.01
CA ASN A 410 -14.04 -19.67 -8.25
C ASN A 410 -12.97 -20.32 -9.15
N ASN A 411 -11.76 -20.46 -8.62
CA ASN A 411 -10.59 -20.96 -9.33
C ASN A 411 -10.67 -22.49 -9.52
N VAL A 412 -11.54 -22.93 -10.43
CA VAL A 412 -11.78 -24.36 -10.72
C VAL A 412 -11.48 -24.69 -12.20
N PRO A 413 -11.02 -25.92 -12.50
CA PRO A 413 -10.69 -26.30 -13.87
C PRO A 413 -11.86 -26.17 -14.85
N GLY A 414 -11.56 -25.77 -16.09
CA GLY A 414 -12.53 -25.72 -17.20
C GLY A 414 -13.36 -24.44 -17.30
N VAL A 415 -13.26 -23.52 -16.34
CA VAL A 415 -14.00 -22.24 -16.38
C VAL A 415 -13.59 -21.40 -17.59
N LEU A 416 -12.29 -21.22 -17.83
CA LEU A 416 -11.79 -20.45 -18.98
C LEU A 416 -12.28 -21.00 -20.32
N ARG A 417 -12.41 -22.33 -20.44
CA ARG A 417 -12.97 -22.96 -21.64
C ARG A 417 -14.43 -22.54 -21.83
N LYS A 418 -15.26 -22.65 -20.79
CA LYS A 418 -16.68 -22.25 -20.85
C LYS A 418 -16.85 -20.76 -21.16
N VAL A 419 -16.03 -19.91 -20.54
CA VAL A 419 -16.04 -18.46 -20.80
C VAL A 419 -15.67 -18.19 -22.25
N ASN A 420 -14.61 -18.80 -22.78
CA ASN A 420 -14.22 -18.62 -24.18
C ASN A 420 -15.24 -19.20 -25.17
N GLU A 421 -15.95 -20.27 -24.82
CA GLU A 421 -17.08 -20.78 -25.61
C GLU A 421 -18.25 -19.78 -25.64
N ILE A 422 -18.51 -19.03 -24.55
CA ILE A 422 -19.51 -17.97 -24.52
C ILE A 422 -19.08 -16.76 -25.35
N LEU A 423 -17.82 -16.37 -25.25
CA LEU A 423 -17.25 -15.25 -26.02
C LEU A 423 -17.01 -15.59 -27.49
N GLY A 424 -17.08 -16.86 -27.89
CA GLY A 424 -16.66 -17.37 -29.19
C GLY A 424 -17.43 -16.81 -30.39
N ASP A 425 -18.62 -16.26 -30.17
CA ASP A 425 -19.41 -15.57 -31.20
C ASP A 425 -18.87 -14.15 -31.51
N HIS A 426 -17.92 -13.66 -30.70
CA HIS A 426 -17.27 -12.35 -30.83
C HIS A 426 -15.75 -12.49 -30.95
N ASN A 427 -15.11 -11.48 -31.54
CA ASN A 427 -13.64 -11.46 -31.57
C ASN A 427 -13.09 -10.93 -30.24
N VAL A 428 -12.30 -11.77 -29.55
CA VAL A 428 -11.61 -11.38 -28.32
C VAL A 428 -10.29 -10.69 -28.69
N ASP A 429 -10.25 -9.37 -28.59
CA ASP A 429 -9.07 -8.57 -28.97
C ASP A 429 -7.94 -8.67 -27.93
N LYS A 430 -8.33 -8.77 -26.66
CA LYS A 430 -7.43 -8.78 -25.50
C LYS A 430 -8.05 -9.65 -24.42
N GLN A 431 -7.24 -10.45 -23.76
CA GLN A 431 -7.67 -11.25 -22.62
C GLN A 431 -6.52 -11.40 -21.65
N ILE A 432 -6.84 -11.32 -20.36
CA ILE A 432 -5.92 -11.60 -19.27
C ILE A 432 -6.70 -12.31 -18.17
N SER A 433 -6.04 -13.26 -17.53
CA SER A 433 -6.59 -13.97 -16.37
C SER A 433 -5.48 -14.13 -15.36
N ASP A 434 -5.80 -13.87 -14.10
CA ASP A 434 -4.93 -14.15 -12.96
C ASP A 434 -5.74 -14.77 -11.82
N SER A 435 -5.09 -15.43 -10.87
CA SER A 435 -5.73 -16.11 -9.76
C SER A 435 -4.94 -15.96 -8.46
N LYS A 436 -5.67 -15.82 -7.35
CA LYS A 436 -5.13 -15.67 -6.00
C LYS A 436 -5.95 -16.54 -5.06
N GLY A 437 -5.36 -17.66 -4.63
CA GLY A 437 -6.08 -18.68 -3.86
C GLY A 437 -7.27 -19.24 -4.64
N ASP A 438 -8.45 -19.18 -4.01
CA ASP A 438 -9.70 -19.75 -4.54
C ASP A 438 -10.42 -18.84 -5.55
N ILE A 439 -9.92 -17.63 -5.80
CA ILE A 439 -10.56 -16.64 -6.67
C ILE A 439 -9.68 -16.35 -7.89
N ALA A 440 -10.32 -16.30 -9.06
CA ALA A 440 -9.72 -15.91 -10.31
C ALA A 440 -10.46 -14.72 -10.93
N TYR A 441 -9.71 -13.87 -11.61
CA TYR A 441 -10.19 -12.66 -12.25
C TYR A 441 -9.84 -12.71 -13.73
N LEU A 442 -10.88 -12.80 -14.58
CA LEU A 442 -10.74 -12.73 -16.03
C LEU A 442 -11.23 -11.38 -16.53
N MET A 443 -10.45 -10.77 -17.40
CA MET A 443 -10.83 -9.57 -18.13
C MET A 443 -10.59 -9.77 -19.61
N ALA A 444 -11.60 -9.49 -20.44
CA ALA A 444 -11.54 -9.63 -21.89
C ALA A 444 -12.19 -8.44 -22.59
N ASP A 445 -11.52 -7.90 -23.62
CA ASP A 445 -12.12 -6.92 -24.53
C ASP A 445 -12.62 -7.67 -25.77
N VAL A 446 -13.93 -7.63 -26.00
CA VAL A 446 -14.59 -8.21 -27.17
C VAL A 446 -15.02 -7.11 -28.13
N SER A 447 -14.85 -7.33 -29.43
CA SER A 447 -15.20 -6.38 -30.49
C SER A 447 -16.41 -6.83 -31.29
N ASN A 448 -17.03 -5.86 -31.98
CA ASN A 448 -18.25 -6.02 -32.78
C ASN A 448 -19.47 -6.49 -31.95
N VAL A 449 -19.56 -6.05 -30.70
CA VAL A 449 -20.70 -6.38 -29.83
C VAL A 449 -21.78 -5.32 -29.98
N LYS A 450 -22.98 -5.72 -30.42
CA LYS A 450 -24.15 -4.83 -30.43
C LYS A 450 -24.73 -4.73 -29.02
N PHE A 451 -25.36 -3.60 -28.70
CA PHE A 451 -25.98 -3.38 -27.39
C PHE A 451 -26.96 -4.50 -26.97
N ASN A 452 -27.72 -5.07 -27.92
CA ASN A 452 -28.66 -6.14 -27.65
C ASN A 452 -27.98 -7.50 -27.34
N GLU A 453 -26.75 -7.70 -27.81
CA GLU A 453 -25.94 -8.92 -27.59
C GLU A 453 -25.23 -8.88 -26.22
N ILE A 454 -24.99 -7.68 -25.67
CA ILE A 454 -24.38 -7.51 -24.34
C ILE A 454 -25.23 -8.21 -23.26
N LYS A 455 -26.56 -8.12 -23.37
CA LYS A 455 -27.48 -8.75 -22.41
C LYS A 455 -27.35 -10.28 -22.44
N ASP A 456 -27.35 -10.88 -23.62
CA ASP A 456 -27.20 -12.33 -23.79
C ASP A 456 -25.84 -12.81 -23.24
N LEU A 457 -24.77 -12.09 -23.57
CA LEU A 457 -23.43 -12.38 -23.08
C LEU A 457 -23.37 -12.33 -21.55
N TRP A 458 -23.96 -11.31 -20.94
CA TRP A 458 -24.03 -11.19 -19.49
C TRP A 458 -24.85 -12.31 -18.85
N GLU A 459 -26.05 -12.62 -19.38
CA GLU A 459 -26.91 -13.70 -18.85
C GLU A 459 -26.22 -15.08 -18.95
N ARG A 460 -25.55 -15.38 -20.07
CA ARG A 460 -24.81 -16.63 -20.26
C ARG A 460 -23.66 -16.79 -19.26
N LEU A 461 -22.94 -15.71 -18.97
CA LEU A 461 -21.89 -15.71 -17.94
C LEU A 461 -22.48 -15.82 -16.53
N GLU A 462 -23.62 -15.17 -16.26
CA GLU A 462 -24.30 -15.24 -14.97
C GLU A 462 -24.77 -16.65 -14.59
N LEU A 463 -25.10 -17.48 -15.60
CA LEU A 463 -25.52 -18.87 -15.42
C LEU A 463 -24.38 -19.84 -15.07
N LEU A 464 -23.12 -19.44 -15.17
CA LEU A 464 -22.00 -20.31 -14.83
C LEU A 464 -21.94 -20.56 -13.32
N SER A 465 -21.94 -21.83 -12.91
CA SER A 465 -21.88 -22.21 -11.49
C SER A 465 -20.61 -21.77 -10.76
N SER A 466 -19.53 -21.51 -11.49
CA SER A 466 -18.26 -21.01 -10.95
C SER A 466 -18.27 -19.51 -10.69
N ARG A 467 -19.29 -18.79 -11.13
CA ARG A 467 -19.35 -17.33 -11.07
C ARG A 467 -19.39 -16.81 -9.63
N VAL A 468 -18.62 -15.76 -9.40
CA VAL A 468 -18.71 -14.91 -8.21
C VAL A 468 -19.36 -13.57 -8.60
N LEU A 469 -18.82 -12.90 -9.63
CA LEU A 469 -19.32 -11.61 -10.11
C LEU A 469 -19.09 -11.49 -11.63
N THR A 470 -20.10 -11.02 -12.36
CA THR A 470 -19.96 -10.65 -13.78
C THR A 470 -20.21 -9.16 -13.96
N ARG A 471 -19.33 -8.48 -14.71
CA ARG A 471 -19.57 -7.10 -15.16
C ARG A 471 -19.26 -7.02 -16.65
N VAL A 472 -20.13 -6.34 -17.39
CA VAL A 472 -19.83 -5.94 -18.77
C VAL A 472 -19.84 -4.43 -18.82
N LEU A 473 -18.72 -3.84 -19.25
CA LEU A 473 -18.52 -2.40 -19.38
C LEU A 473 -18.53 -2.05 -20.87
N TYR A 474 -19.23 -0.99 -21.27
CA TYR A 474 -19.35 -0.56 -22.67
C TYR A 474 -19.10 0.95 -22.85
#